data_AF-A0A1Y3BCJ8-F1
#
_entry.id   AF-A0A1Y3BCJ8-F1
#
_cell.length_a   1.000
_cell.length_b   1.000
_cell.length_c   1.000
_cell.angle_alpha   90.00
_cell.angle_beta   90.00
_cell.angle_gamma   90.00
#
_symmetry.space_group_name_H-M   'P 1'
#
loop_
_entity.id
_entity.type
_entity.pdbx_description
1 polymer ?
#
loop_
_entity_poly.entity_id
_entity_poly.type
_entity_poly.pdbx_seq_one_letter_code
_entity_poly.pdbx_strand_id
1 'polypeptide(L)'
;MSYCAVYLNRIHREKNLPEKPEDPLILEKSIPFDADFTFIDFVPSVLTYSSIAHEVKYHQFSHLIDTANSWIEKNSQWNIVNCETVRLSYRHNVTSMVSRWEQQINPVTPLWSPISRGEFETSLKAFRDFHNNNDNNIMINEKFRRIKYLDFIPKRLNENSFETIDQLLERINVRLKQPDTLFWNIITLESLKIEANSEWFIDPEISLVDESSRHLTILRLFYEEYKVGDFDSTEFEENDDYLYIMIGIEDFKPELI
;
A
#
# COMPACT_ATOMS: atom_id res chain seq x y z
N MET A 1 4.50 -17.78 14.82
CA MET A 1 5.49 -16.68 14.76
C MET A 1 5.28 -15.95 13.45
N SER A 2 5.13 -14.62 13.45
CA SER A 2 4.92 -13.85 12.23
C SER A 2 6.21 -13.86 11.39
N TYR A 3 6.16 -14.40 10.17
CA TYR A 3 7.32 -14.59 9.28
C TYR A 3 8.08 -13.27 9.00
N CYS A 4 7.37 -12.13 8.94
CA CYS A 4 7.98 -10.80 8.79
C CYS A 4 8.97 -10.45 9.90
N ALA A 5 8.68 -10.91 11.11
CA ALA A 5 9.49 -10.58 12.26
C ALA A 5 10.85 -11.31 12.18
N VAL A 6 10.84 -12.58 11.79
CA VAL A 6 12.07 -13.36 11.58
C VAL A 6 12.93 -12.76 10.47
N TYR A 7 12.29 -12.27 9.39
CA TYR A 7 12.99 -11.70 8.24
C TYR A 7 13.68 -10.36 8.55
N LEU A 8 12.98 -9.41 9.16
CA LEU A 8 13.56 -8.12 9.54
C LEU A 8 14.64 -8.28 10.62
N ASN A 9 14.48 -9.26 11.52
CA ASN A 9 15.55 -9.62 12.47
C ASN A 9 16.81 -10.14 11.78
N ARG A 10 16.70 -10.87 10.66
CA ARG A 10 17.85 -11.40 9.91
C ARG A 10 18.67 -10.26 9.29
N ILE A 11 17.98 -9.31 8.65
CA ILE A 11 18.59 -8.13 8.02
C ILE A 11 19.34 -7.27 9.06
N HIS A 12 18.74 -7.04 10.23
CA HIS A 12 19.32 -6.14 11.25
C HIS A 12 20.29 -6.80 12.25
N ARG A 13 20.11 -8.08 12.63
CA ARG A 13 20.99 -8.73 13.63
C ARG A 13 22.34 -9.14 13.07
N GLU A 14 22.37 -9.70 11.87
CA GLU A 14 23.56 -10.44 11.46
C GLU A 14 24.57 -9.58 10.70
N LYS A 15 24.19 -8.37 10.25
CA LYS A 15 24.91 -7.62 9.21
C LYS A 15 25.25 -8.48 7.97
N ASN A 16 24.67 -9.68 7.87
CA ASN A 16 24.58 -10.51 6.68
C ASN A 16 23.51 -9.87 5.79
N LEU A 17 23.76 -8.63 5.42
CA LEU A 17 22.98 -7.94 4.42
C LEU A 17 23.13 -8.77 3.15
N PRO A 18 22.02 -9.07 2.48
CA PRO A 18 22.08 -9.99 1.36
C PRO A 18 23.05 -9.39 0.33
N GLU A 19 23.99 -10.22 -0.13
CA GLU A 19 25.00 -9.81 -1.13
C GLU A 19 24.34 -9.38 -2.45
N LYS A 20 23.05 -9.67 -2.61
CA LYS A 20 22.21 -9.41 -3.77
C LYS A 20 20.85 -8.85 -3.32
N PRO A 21 20.15 -8.11 -4.20
CA PRO A 21 18.76 -7.75 -3.97
C PRO A 21 17.90 -8.98 -3.62
N GLU A 22 17.01 -8.85 -2.65
CA GLU A 22 16.03 -9.88 -2.31
C GLU A 22 14.66 -9.45 -2.80
N ASP A 23 13.89 -10.35 -3.42
CA ASP A 23 12.53 -10.06 -3.87
C ASP A 23 11.60 -9.69 -2.69
N PRO A 24 10.53 -8.91 -2.92
CA PRO A 24 9.53 -8.66 -1.89
C PRO A 24 8.93 -9.95 -1.34
N LEU A 25 8.60 -9.94 -0.06
CA LEU A 25 7.94 -11.08 0.58
C LEU A 25 6.46 -11.07 0.27
N ILE A 26 5.94 -12.20 -0.19
CA ILE A 26 4.51 -12.43 -0.34
C ILE A 26 4.05 -13.28 0.84
N LEU A 27 3.27 -12.70 1.74
CA LEU A 27 2.77 -13.39 2.92
C LEU A 27 1.38 -13.98 2.66
N GLU A 28 1.37 -15.08 1.95
CA GLU A 28 0.19 -15.93 1.82
C GLU A 28 0.11 -16.75 3.13
N LYS A 29 -0.51 -16.21 4.18
CA LYS A 29 -0.86 -17.07 5.32
C LYS A 29 -1.69 -18.20 4.76
N SER A 30 -1.31 -19.45 5.03
CA SER A 30 -1.96 -20.69 4.62
C SER A 30 -3.46 -20.49 4.38
N ILE A 31 -3.81 -20.11 3.15
CA ILE A 31 -5.17 -19.76 2.79
C ILE A 31 -5.94 -21.07 2.91
N PRO A 32 -6.96 -21.16 3.79
CA PRO A 32 -7.77 -22.36 3.86
C PRO A 32 -8.27 -22.71 2.45
N PHE A 33 -8.23 -23.98 2.09
CA PHE A 33 -8.65 -24.44 0.76
C PHE A 33 -10.11 -24.07 0.45
N ASP A 34 -10.91 -23.84 1.49
CA ASP A 34 -12.31 -23.44 1.51
C ASP A 34 -12.54 -21.96 1.87
N ALA A 35 -11.51 -21.11 1.82
CA ALA A 35 -11.68 -19.70 2.14
C ALA A 35 -12.38 -18.94 1.01
N ASP A 36 -13.57 -18.43 1.29
CA ASP A 36 -14.28 -17.52 0.39
C ASP A 36 -13.73 -16.09 0.41
N PHE A 37 -12.96 -15.74 1.45
CA PHE A 37 -12.39 -14.41 1.66
C PHE A 37 -11.05 -14.50 2.38
N THR A 38 -10.04 -13.79 1.88
CA THR A 38 -8.69 -13.77 2.45
C THR A 38 -7.98 -12.47 2.11
N PHE A 39 -6.74 -12.32 2.57
CA PHE A 39 -5.86 -11.23 2.17
C PHE A 39 -4.41 -11.70 2.02
N ILE A 40 -3.65 -10.97 1.22
CA ILE A 40 -2.22 -11.19 0.98
C ILE A 40 -1.47 -9.90 1.31
N ASP A 41 -0.42 -10.03 2.13
CA ASP A 41 0.49 -8.91 2.42
C ASP A 41 1.73 -9.00 1.53
N PHE A 42 1.99 -7.96 0.76
CA PHE A 42 3.20 -7.76 -0.03
C PHE A 42 4.13 -6.84 0.74
N VAL A 43 5.20 -7.41 1.29
CA VAL A 43 6.11 -6.71 2.20
C VAL A 43 7.41 -6.37 1.47
N PRO A 44 7.86 -5.11 1.51
CA PRO A 44 9.11 -4.70 0.88
C PRO A 44 10.29 -5.44 1.49
N SER A 45 11.30 -5.65 0.65
CA SER A 45 12.57 -6.28 1.03
C SER A 45 13.74 -5.37 0.72
N VAL A 46 14.94 -5.77 1.11
CA VAL A 46 16.19 -5.04 0.86
C VAL A 46 16.54 -5.15 -0.61
N LEU A 47 16.45 -4.02 -1.30
CA LEU A 47 16.86 -3.89 -2.69
C LEU A 47 18.38 -3.81 -2.80
N THR A 48 19.01 -2.93 -2.03
CA THR A 48 20.48 -2.78 -2.04
C THR A 48 21.00 -2.34 -0.68
N TYR A 49 22.26 -2.68 -0.42
CA TYR A 49 23.01 -2.17 0.71
C TYR A 49 24.30 -1.50 0.25
N SER A 50 24.55 -0.28 0.75
CA SER A 50 25.82 0.41 0.57
C SER A 50 26.63 0.32 1.86
N SER A 51 27.69 -0.49 1.85
CA SER A 51 28.63 -0.59 2.98
C SER A 51 29.41 0.71 3.22
N ILE A 52 29.61 1.52 2.18
CA ILE A 52 30.31 2.81 2.28
C ILE A 52 29.41 3.84 2.94
N ALA A 53 28.17 3.99 2.45
CA ALA A 53 27.19 4.94 3.00
C ALA A 53 26.48 4.44 4.27
N HIS A 54 26.67 3.16 4.63
CA HIS A 54 25.93 2.48 5.70
C HIS A 54 24.41 2.59 5.52
N GLU A 55 23.96 2.59 4.27
CA GLU A 55 22.57 2.83 3.87
C GLU A 55 21.94 1.56 3.29
N VAL A 56 20.75 1.23 3.78
CA VAL A 56 19.93 0.11 3.27
C VAL A 56 18.79 0.72 2.46
N LYS A 57 18.66 0.32 1.20
CA LYS A 57 17.52 0.71 0.36
C LYS A 57 16.55 -0.44 0.27
N TYR A 58 15.28 -0.14 0.51
CA TYR A 58 14.17 -1.07 0.38
C TYR A 58 13.47 -0.88 -0.96
N HIS A 59 12.71 -1.91 -1.36
CA HIS A 59 11.77 -1.78 -2.47
C HIS A 59 10.79 -0.62 -2.25
N GLN A 60 10.57 0.15 -3.30
CA GLN A 60 9.55 1.19 -3.35
C GLN A 60 8.14 0.59 -3.32
N PHE A 61 7.16 1.38 -2.91
CA PHE A 61 5.76 0.95 -2.84
C PHE A 61 5.23 0.49 -4.21
N SER A 62 5.54 1.21 -5.29
CA SER A 62 5.23 0.81 -6.67
C SER A 62 5.69 -0.62 -7.00
N HIS A 63 6.85 -1.03 -6.52
CA HIS A 63 7.37 -2.38 -6.76
C HIS A 63 6.50 -3.45 -6.07
N LEU A 64 5.88 -3.12 -4.94
CA LEU A 64 4.93 -4.02 -4.26
C LEU A 64 3.66 -4.21 -5.10
N ILE A 65 3.20 -3.14 -5.77
CA ILE A 65 2.05 -3.20 -6.68
C ILE A 65 2.37 -4.07 -7.91
N ASP A 66 3.57 -3.96 -8.47
CA ASP A 66 4.00 -4.83 -9.57
C ASP A 66 4.12 -6.30 -9.13
N THR A 67 4.58 -6.53 -7.90
CA THR A 67 4.65 -7.87 -7.31
C THR A 67 3.25 -8.44 -7.09
N ALA A 68 2.30 -7.64 -6.60
CA ALA A 68 0.91 -8.03 -6.42
C ALA A 68 0.25 -8.39 -7.76
N ASN A 69 0.43 -7.55 -8.78
CA ASN A 69 -0.07 -7.85 -10.13
C ASN A 69 0.50 -9.18 -10.66
N SER A 70 1.80 -9.43 -10.48
CA SER A 70 2.45 -10.68 -10.88
C SER A 70 1.92 -11.90 -10.10
N TRP A 71 1.45 -11.69 -8.87
CA TRP A 71 0.82 -12.72 -8.05
C TRP A 71 -0.60 -13.02 -8.53
N ILE A 72 -1.40 -11.98 -8.80
CA ILE A 72 -2.77 -12.08 -9.32
C ILE A 72 -2.78 -12.79 -10.68
N GLU A 73 -1.80 -12.52 -11.56
CA GLU A 73 -1.65 -13.23 -12.85
C GLU A 73 -1.57 -14.75 -12.69
N LYS A 74 -0.99 -15.23 -11.59
CA LYS A 74 -0.81 -16.65 -11.30
C LYS A 74 -1.97 -17.24 -10.48
N ASN A 75 -2.83 -16.40 -9.94
CA ASN A 75 -3.86 -16.75 -8.96
C ASN A 75 -5.23 -16.20 -9.41
N SER A 76 -5.55 -16.39 -10.69
CA SER A 76 -6.72 -15.79 -11.33
C SER A 76 -8.06 -16.21 -10.73
N GLN A 77 -8.12 -17.28 -9.93
CA GLN A 77 -9.34 -17.66 -9.20
C GLN A 77 -9.83 -16.61 -8.18
N TRP A 78 -8.94 -15.71 -7.74
CA TRP A 78 -9.26 -14.68 -6.75
C TRP A 78 -9.66 -13.36 -7.43
N ASN A 79 -10.76 -12.75 -6.99
CA ASN A 79 -11.03 -11.35 -7.35
C ASN A 79 -10.51 -10.42 -6.28
N ILE A 80 -10.07 -9.24 -6.69
CA ILE A 80 -9.72 -8.15 -5.79
C ILE A 80 -11.01 -7.50 -5.25
N VAL A 81 -11.06 -7.32 -3.95
CA VAL A 81 -12.18 -6.70 -3.23
C VAL A 81 -11.78 -5.33 -2.68
N ASN A 82 -10.58 -5.22 -2.13
CA ASN A 82 -10.10 -4.01 -1.45
C ASN A 82 -8.57 -4.01 -1.45
N CYS A 83 -7.96 -2.83 -1.33
CA CYS A 83 -6.53 -2.62 -1.28
C CYS A 83 -6.21 -1.56 -0.23
N GLU A 84 -5.19 -1.80 0.60
CA GLU A 84 -4.75 -0.82 1.61
C GLU A 84 -3.22 -0.79 1.78
N THR A 85 -2.70 0.35 2.21
CA THR A 85 -1.32 0.45 2.70
C THR A 85 -1.28 0.13 4.20
N VAL A 86 -0.59 -0.93 4.59
CA VAL A 86 -0.46 -1.33 6.00
C VAL A 86 0.88 -0.90 6.58
N ARG A 87 0.87 -0.38 7.81
CA ARG A 87 2.08 -0.07 8.57
C ARG A 87 2.44 -1.22 9.49
N LEU A 88 3.65 -1.74 9.32
CA LEU A 88 4.26 -2.74 10.17
C LEU A 88 5.31 -2.05 11.05
N SER A 89 4.95 -1.76 12.30
CA SER A 89 5.86 -1.15 13.26
C SER A 89 6.90 -2.15 13.76
N TYR A 90 8.11 -1.64 13.98
CA TYR A 90 9.23 -2.38 14.56
C TYR A 90 9.97 -1.50 15.57
N ARG A 91 10.26 -2.04 16.75
CA ARG A 91 11.08 -1.37 17.77
C ARG A 91 12.46 -1.98 17.84
N HIS A 92 13.49 -1.12 17.83
CA HIS A 92 14.88 -1.54 17.98
C HIS A 92 15.61 -0.82 19.11
N ASN A 93 16.45 -1.56 19.85
CA ASN A 93 17.24 -1.01 20.95
C ASN A 93 18.73 -0.92 20.57
N VAL A 94 19.28 0.29 20.59
CA VAL A 94 20.65 0.57 20.13
C VAL A 94 21.70 0.21 21.19
N THR A 95 21.32 0.05 22.46
CA THR A 95 22.26 -0.06 23.59
C THR A 95 22.78 -1.46 23.90
N SER A 96 22.30 -2.48 23.22
CA SER A 96 22.93 -3.79 23.29
C SER A 96 22.88 -4.47 21.93
N MET A 97 24.04 -4.92 21.46
CA MET A 97 24.13 -5.88 20.35
C MET A 97 23.45 -7.22 20.69
N VAL A 98 22.89 -7.38 21.90
CA VAL A 98 22.09 -8.50 22.37
C VAL A 98 20.94 -7.96 23.24
N SER A 99 19.80 -7.55 22.65
CA SER A 99 18.54 -7.38 23.42
C SER A 99 17.32 -7.89 22.68
N ARG A 100 16.34 -8.25 23.50
CA ARG A 100 15.02 -8.76 23.15
C ARG A 100 14.34 -7.88 22.12
N TRP A 101 14.10 -8.47 20.96
CA TRP A 101 13.13 -8.00 19.98
C TRP A 101 11.77 -8.53 20.42
N GLU A 102 10.99 -7.74 21.16
CA GLU A 102 9.58 -8.05 21.37
C GLU A 102 8.83 -7.71 20.08
N GLN A 103 8.81 -8.71 19.20
CA GLN A 103 8.20 -8.66 17.89
C GLN A 103 6.69 -8.83 18.00
N GLN A 104 6.01 -7.74 18.35
CA GLN A 104 4.57 -7.66 18.17
C GLN A 104 4.28 -7.05 16.79
N ILE A 105 4.31 -7.90 15.76
CA ILE A 105 3.59 -7.61 14.51
C ILE A 105 2.12 -7.89 14.83
N ASN A 106 1.49 -6.95 15.54
CA ASN A 106 0.08 -7.02 15.84
C ASN A 106 -0.61 -5.79 15.24
N PRO A 107 -1.34 -5.93 14.11
CA PRO A 107 -2.04 -4.80 13.50
C PRO A 107 -3.13 -4.18 14.40
N VAL A 108 -3.41 -4.79 15.57
CA VAL A 108 -4.54 -4.44 16.44
C VAL A 108 -4.09 -3.95 17.84
N THR A 109 -2.80 -4.02 18.19
CA THR A 109 -2.34 -3.56 19.51
C THR A 109 -1.30 -2.45 19.36
N PRO A 110 -1.62 -1.22 19.77
CA PRO A 110 -0.59 -0.21 19.97
C PRO A 110 0.48 -0.79 20.89
N LEU A 111 1.75 -0.49 20.67
CA LEU A 111 2.80 -0.90 21.61
C LEU A 111 2.75 0.07 22.81
N TRP A 112 1.88 -0.20 23.79
CA TRP A 112 1.61 0.69 24.95
C TRP A 112 2.78 0.81 25.94
N SER A 113 3.90 0.09 25.73
CA SER A 113 5.09 0.28 26.56
C SER A 113 5.79 1.60 26.19
N PRO A 114 6.17 2.43 27.18
CA PRO A 114 6.98 3.62 26.93
C PRO A 114 8.27 3.23 26.22
N ILE A 115 8.63 3.98 25.17
CA ILE A 115 9.92 3.86 24.48
C ILE A 115 11.02 4.10 25.53
N SER A 116 11.83 3.07 25.81
CA SER A 116 12.95 3.21 26.73
C SER A 116 14.03 4.11 26.11
N ARG A 117 14.90 4.72 26.93
CA ARG A 117 16.03 5.51 26.41
C ARG A 117 16.85 4.66 25.43
N GLY A 118 16.92 5.09 24.17
CA GLY A 118 17.68 4.41 23.11
C GLY A 118 16.88 3.39 22.27
N GLU A 119 15.56 3.35 22.42
CA GLU A 119 14.66 2.62 21.52
C GLU A 119 14.13 3.55 20.42
N PHE A 120 14.09 3.04 19.19
CA PHE A 120 13.53 3.74 18.03
C PHE A 120 12.43 2.88 17.41
N GLU A 121 11.33 3.53 17.00
CA GLU A 121 10.23 2.91 16.26
C GLU A 121 10.39 3.24 14.78
N THR A 122 10.53 2.20 13.97
CA THR A 122 10.60 2.27 12.51
C THR A 122 9.35 1.62 11.95
N SER A 123 8.74 2.24 10.95
CA SER A 123 7.56 1.70 10.28
C SER A 123 7.93 1.22 8.88
N LEU A 124 7.51 0.00 8.55
CA LEU A 124 7.57 -0.55 7.21
C LEU A 124 6.18 -0.51 6.58
N LYS A 125 6.04 0.14 5.43
CA LYS A 125 4.80 0.20 4.65
C LYS A 125 4.76 -1.02 3.73
N ALA A 126 3.76 -1.85 3.91
CA ALA A 126 3.46 -2.97 3.03
C ALA A 126 2.12 -2.73 2.32
N PHE A 127 1.89 -3.47 1.25
CA PHE A 127 0.64 -3.44 0.50
C PHE A 127 -0.19 -4.65 0.89
N ARG A 128 -1.46 -4.45 1.27
CA ARG A 128 -2.40 -5.54 1.51
C ARG A 128 -3.46 -5.53 0.43
N ASP A 129 -3.67 -6.71 -0.14
CA ASP A 129 -4.74 -6.98 -1.10
C ASP A 129 -5.75 -7.96 -0.49
N PHE A 130 -7.03 -7.60 -0.55
CA PHE A 130 -8.13 -8.43 -0.06
C PHE A 130 -8.82 -9.12 -1.22
N HIS A 131 -9.04 -10.41 -1.07
CA HIS A 131 -9.57 -11.24 -2.13
C HIS A 131 -10.80 -12.04 -1.71
N ASN A 132 -11.68 -12.32 -2.66
CA ASN A 132 -12.70 -13.34 -2.50
C ASN A 132 -12.57 -14.45 -3.55
N ASN A 133 -12.95 -15.66 -3.16
CA ASN A 133 -12.99 -16.79 -4.08
C ASN A 133 -14.28 -16.72 -4.90
N ASN A 134 -14.18 -16.91 -6.20
CA ASN A 134 -15.30 -16.79 -7.12
C ASN A 134 -15.59 -18.13 -7.80
N ASP A 135 -16.02 -19.10 -7.00
CA ASP A 135 -16.34 -20.45 -7.48
C ASP A 135 -17.43 -20.49 -8.57
N ASN A 136 -18.19 -19.40 -8.76
CA ASN A 136 -19.34 -19.35 -9.66
C ASN A 136 -19.14 -18.59 -10.98
N ASN A 137 -17.96 -18.03 -11.27
CA ASN A 137 -17.79 -17.12 -12.42
C ASN A 137 -16.51 -17.36 -13.25
N ILE A 138 -16.27 -18.62 -13.62
CA ILE A 138 -15.17 -19.04 -14.51
C ILE A 138 -15.14 -18.25 -15.84
N MET A 139 -16.28 -17.68 -16.28
CA MET A 139 -16.36 -16.91 -17.53
C MET A 139 -16.01 -15.40 -17.43
N ILE A 140 -15.89 -14.80 -16.25
CA ILE A 140 -15.63 -13.35 -16.13
C ILE A 140 -14.11 -13.03 -16.02
N ASN A 141 -13.28 -14.05 -15.78
CA ASN A 141 -11.86 -13.88 -15.47
C ASN A 141 -10.91 -13.74 -16.66
N GLU A 142 -11.43 -13.62 -17.88
CA GLU A 142 -10.56 -13.40 -19.06
C GLU A 142 -10.00 -11.97 -19.14
N LYS A 143 -10.61 -11.00 -18.45
CA LYS A 143 -10.09 -9.64 -18.39
C LYS A 143 -9.07 -9.55 -17.27
N PHE A 144 -7.80 -9.78 -17.57
CA PHE A 144 -6.73 -9.51 -16.60
C PHE A 144 -6.77 -8.02 -16.20
N ARG A 145 -7.06 -7.77 -14.93
CA ARG A 145 -7.17 -6.44 -14.33
C ARG A 145 -5.87 -6.12 -13.61
N ARG A 146 -5.24 -5.00 -13.97
CA ARG A 146 -4.00 -4.56 -13.31
C ARG A 146 -4.33 -3.55 -12.23
N ILE A 147 -3.94 -3.82 -10.99
CA ILE A 147 -3.99 -2.87 -9.89
C ILE A 147 -3.01 -1.73 -10.19
N LYS A 148 -3.51 -0.51 -10.08
CA LYS A 148 -2.75 0.73 -10.10
C LYS A 148 -3.18 1.61 -8.93
N TYR A 149 -2.39 2.65 -8.68
CA TYR A 149 -2.71 3.66 -7.68
C TYR A 149 -2.33 5.05 -8.16
N LEU A 150 -2.96 6.06 -7.55
CA LEU A 150 -2.60 7.47 -7.69
C LEU A 150 -2.57 8.16 -6.33
N ASP A 151 -1.49 8.92 -6.11
CA ASP A 151 -1.31 9.73 -4.92
C ASP A 151 -1.67 11.19 -5.16
N PHE A 152 -2.61 11.68 -4.36
CA PHE A 152 -3.01 13.08 -4.30
C PHE A 152 -2.33 13.73 -3.11
N ILE A 153 -1.14 14.25 -3.39
CA ILE A 153 -0.33 14.99 -2.41
C ILE A 153 -0.88 16.42 -2.26
N PRO A 154 -1.12 16.90 -1.01
CA PRO A 154 -1.47 18.30 -0.77
C PRO A 154 -0.43 19.25 -1.34
N LYS A 155 -0.89 20.20 -2.15
CA LYS A 155 -0.04 21.33 -2.56
C LYS A 155 0.10 22.30 -1.41
N ARG A 156 1.30 22.86 -1.27
CA ARG A 156 1.56 23.95 -0.34
C ARG A 156 0.89 25.21 -0.86
N LEU A 157 -0.02 25.79 -0.08
CA LEU A 157 -0.76 27.00 -0.45
C LEU A 157 0.00 28.26 -0.05
N ASN A 158 0.67 28.21 1.11
CA ASN A 158 1.54 29.27 1.62
C ASN A 158 2.56 28.67 2.59
N GLU A 159 3.35 29.51 3.27
CA GLU A 159 4.40 29.04 4.19
C GLU A 159 3.88 28.15 5.32
N ASN A 160 2.62 28.31 5.73
CA ASN A 160 2.06 27.68 6.92
C ASN A 160 0.88 26.74 6.65
N SER A 161 0.46 26.56 5.40
CA SER A 161 -0.70 25.72 5.09
C SER A 161 -0.58 24.95 3.78
N PHE A 162 -1.29 23.83 3.75
CA PHE A 162 -1.46 22.92 2.61
C PHE A 162 -2.93 22.86 2.22
N GLU A 163 -3.21 22.27 1.06
CA GLU A 163 -4.57 21.91 0.65
C GLU A 163 -5.29 21.08 1.74
N THR A 164 -6.58 21.33 1.92
CA THR A 164 -7.44 20.51 2.78
C THR A 164 -7.81 19.18 2.11
N ILE A 165 -8.37 18.25 2.87
CA ILE A 165 -8.92 16.99 2.33
C ILE A 165 -10.01 17.28 1.29
N ASP A 166 -10.88 18.27 1.52
CA ASP A 166 -11.92 18.66 0.55
C ASP A 166 -11.33 19.08 -0.80
N GLN A 167 -10.24 19.87 -0.76
CA GLN A 167 -9.54 20.31 -1.96
C GLN A 167 -8.84 19.15 -2.69
N LEU A 168 -8.33 18.15 -1.94
CA LEU A 168 -7.82 16.92 -2.54
C LEU A 168 -8.93 16.10 -3.20
N LEU A 169 -10.10 15.97 -2.55
CA LEU A 169 -11.27 15.28 -3.10
C LEU A 169 -11.78 15.96 -4.37
N GLU A 170 -11.82 17.29 -4.40
CA GLU A 170 -12.15 18.05 -5.61
C GLU A 170 -11.18 17.70 -6.76
N ARG A 171 -9.88 17.65 -6.49
CA ARG A 171 -8.86 17.24 -7.49
C ARG A 171 -9.05 15.79 -7.96
N ILE A 172 -9.43 14.87 -7.06
CA ILE A 172 -9.74 13.48 -7.42
C ILE A 172 -10.95 13.44 -8.36
N ASN A 173 -12.04 14.13 -8.01
CA ASN A 173 -13.23 14.18 -8.84
C ASN A 173 -12.97 14.81 -10.21
N VAL A 174 -12.10 15.82 -10.31
CA VAL A 174 -11.66 16.37 -11.60
C VAL A 174 -10.85 15.35 -12.40
N ARG A 175 -10.01 14.55 -11.74
CA ARG A 175 -9.22 13.49 -12.37
C ARG A 175 -10.07 12.34 -12.90
N LEU A 176 -11.11 11.94 -12.15
CA LEU A 176 -12.04 10.86 -12.52
C LEU A 176 -12.99 11.22 -13.67
N LYS A 177 -13.04 12.50 -14.06
CA LYS A 177 -13.77 12.98 -15.24
C LYS A 177 -12.95 12.93 -16.52
N GLN A 178 -11.67 12.55 -16.46
CA GLN A 178 -10.83 12.50 -17.65
C GLN A 178 -11.18 11.25 -18.49
N PRO A 179 -11.06 11.31 -19.84
CA PRO A 179 -11.46 10.19 -20.68
C PRO A 179 -10.70 8.88 -20.42
N ASP A 180 -9.44 8.97 -19.97
CA ASP A 180 -8.61 7.79 -19.70
C ASP A 180 -9.02 7.05 -18.42
N THR A 181 -9.84 7.65 -17.56
CA THR A 181 -10.35 7.02 -16.33
C THR A 181 -11.69 6.32 -16.51
N LEU A 182 -12.30 6.41 -17.69
CA LEU A 182 -13.57 5.73 -18.00
C LEU A 182 -13.47 4.21 -17.85
N PHE A 183 -12.26 3.66 -18.03
CA PHE A 183 -11.98 2.22 -17.90
C PHE A 183 -11.36 1.87 -16.55
N TRP A 184 -11.53 2.71 -15.53
CA TRP A 184 -11.04 2.41 -14.19
C TRP A 184 -12.16 1.81 -13.35
N ASN A 185 -11.88 0.67 -12.73
CA ASN A 185 -12.69 0.18 -11.62
C ASN A 185 -12.05 0.68 -10.32
N ILE A 186 -12.68 1.63 -9.63
CA ILE A 186 -12.14 2.16 -8.38
C ILE A 186 -12.25 1.08 -7.31
N ILE A 187 -11.12 0.75 -6.68
CA ILE A 187 -11.06 -0.26 -5.62
C ILE A 187 -11.27 0.41 -4.27
N THR A 188 -10.43 1.40 -3.95
CA THR A 188 -10.41 2.04 -2.63
C THR A 188 -9.78 3.41 -2.70
N LEU A 189 -10.28 4.36 -1.90
CA LEU A 189 -9.64 5.63 -1.62
C LEU A 189 -9.25 5.65 -0.14
N GLU A 190 -7.95 5.69 0.15
CA GLU A 190 -7.45 5.73 1.52
C GLU A 190 -6.78 7.06 1.84
N SER A 191 -6.79 7.42 3.13
CA SER A 191 -6.02 8.55 3.65
C SER A 191 -4.74 8.02 4.30
N LEU A 192 -3.58 8.54 3.88
CA LEU A 192 -2.28 8.08 4.35
C LEU A 192 -1.52 9.22 5.00
N LYS A 193 -1.01 8.97 6.21
CA LYS A 193 0.00 9.83 6.83
C LYS A 193 1.34 9.48 6.23
N ILE A 194 2.07 10.48 5.71
CA ILE A 194 3.41 10.34 5.18
C ILE A 194 4.33 11.29 5.92
N GLU A 195 5.44 10.76 6.42
CA GLU A 195 6.49 11.48 7.13
C GLU A 195 7.13 12.52 6.22
N ALA A 196 7.26 13.74 6.72
CA ALA A 196 7.86 14.85 6.02
C ALA A 196 9.22 15.23 6.62
N ASN A 197 10.13 15.69 5.76
CA ASN A 197 11.41 16.23 6.21
C ASN A 197 11.26 17.65 6.78
N SER A 198 12.38 18.29 7.14
CA SER A 198 12.38 19.65 7.69
C SER A 198 11.79 20.71 6.75
N GLU A 199 11.77 20.45 5.45
CA GLU A 199 11.30 21.33 4.38
C GLU A 199 9.88 20.99 3.91
N TRP A 200 9.20 20.06 4.60
CA TRP A 200 7.89 19.52 4.23
C TRP A 200 7.87 18.71 2.92
N PHE A 201 9.04 18.27 2.44
CA PHE A 201 9.10 17.29 1.37
C PHE A 201 8.69 15.91 1.90
N ILE A 202 7.87 15.21 1.12
CA ILE A 202 7.42 13.84 1.39
C ILE A 202 7.72 12.96 0.18
N ASP A 203 7.90 11.67 0.43
CA ASP A 203 8.01 10.65 -0.62
C ASP A 203 7.09 9.46 -0.28
N PRO A 204 5.93 9.34 -0.95
CA PRO A 204 5.00 8.23 -0.74
C PRO A 204 5.54 6.85 -1.17
N GLU A 205 6.61 6.80 -1.97
CA GLU A 205 7.22 5.56 -2.44
C GLU A 205 8.13 4.91 -1.40
N ILE A 206 8.58 5.67 -0.39
CA ILE A 206 9.47 5.15 0.64
C ILE A 206 8.69 4.18 1.54
N SER A 207 9.13 2.92 1.49
CA SER A 207 8.52 1.85 2.26
C SER A 207 9.07 1.72 3.68
N LEU A 208 10.34 2.04 3.96
CA LEU A 208 10.87 2.09 5.33
C LEU A 208 11.02 3.54 5.79
N VAL A 209 10.36 3.91 6.89
CA VAL A 209 10.41 5.26 7.45
C VAL A 209 10.66 5.23 8.94
N ASP A 210 11.48 6.16 9.42
CA ASP A 210 11.56 6.49 10.84
C ASP A 210 10.33 7.32 11.22
N GLU A 211 9.79 7.11 12.42
CA GLU A 211 8.69 7.96 12.89
C GLU A 211 9.12 9.43 12.99
N SER A 212 8.32 10.30 12.35
CA SER A 212 8.51 11.75 12.37
C SER A 212 7.32 12.43 13.03
N SER A 213 7.59 13.47 13.83
CA SER A 213 6.53 14.35 14.34
C SER A 213 5.90 15.21 13.25
N ARG A 214 6.54 15.33 12.07
CA ARG A 214 6.03 16.04 10.91
C ARG A 214 5.50 15.05 9.89
N HIS A 215 4.22 15.19 9.57
CA HIS A 215 3.55 14.35 8.58
C HIS A 215 2.57 15.19 7.76
N LEU A 216 2.36 14.77 6.51
CA LEU A 216 1.27 15.23 5.67
C LEU A 216 0.30 14.06 5.44
N THR A 217 -0.99 14.38 5.44
CA THR A 217 -2.01 13.42 5.02
C THR A 217 -2.20 13.55 3.51
N ILE A 218 -1.98 12.48 2.77
CA ILE A 218 -2.29 12.36 1.34
C ILE A 218 -3.55 11.52 1.16
N LEU A 219 -4.14 11.56 -0.03
CA LEU A 219 -5.15 10.58 -0.46
C LEU A 219 -4.56 9.67 -1.53
N ARG A 220 -4.66 8.35 -1.33
CA ARG A 220 -4.22 7.33 -2.30
C ARG A 220 -5.44 6.61 -2.87
N LEU A 221 -5.61 6.70 -4.18
CA LEU A 221 -6.68 6.03 -4.91
C LEU A 221 -6.15 4.76 -5.56
N PHE A 222 -6.64 3.59 -5.16
CA PHE A 222 -6.43 2.32 -5.85
C PHE A 222 -7.53 2.07 -6.87
N TYR A 223 -7.14 1.56 -8.03
CA TYR A 223 -8.06 1.23 -9.11
C TYR A 223 -7.51 0.11 -9.97
N GLU A 224 -8.41 -0.63 -10.63
CA GLU A 224 -8.06 -1.58 -11.66
C GLU A 224 -8.18 -0.93 -13.04
N GLU A 225 -7.20 -1.17 -13.90
CA GLU A 225 -7.24 -0.75 -15.30
C GLU A 225 -7.45 -1.97 -16.22
N TYR A 226 -8.41 -1.87 -17.15
CA TYR A 226 -8.61 -2.88 -18.18
C TYR A 226 -7.51 -2.81 -19.25
N LYS A 227 -7.03 -3.96 -19.73
CA LYS A 227 -6.17 -4.01 -20.91
C LYS A 227 -6.95 -3.50 -22.13
N VAL A 228 -6.47 -2.42 -22.73
CA VAL A 228 -6.97 -1.84 -23.99
C VAL A 228 -6.70 -2.85 -25.11
N GLY A 229 -7.66 -3.73 -25.35
CA GLY A 229 -7.56 -4.87 -26.26
C GLY A 229 -8.79 -5.78 -26.21
N ASP A 230 -9.52 -5.79 -25.09
CA ASP A 230 -10.73 -6.61 -24.88
C ASP A 230 -12.06 -5.85 -25.08
N PHE A 231 -12.01 -4.69 -25.73
CA PHE A 231 -13.21 -3.93 -26.10
C PHE A 231 -13.28 -3.85 -27.62
N ASP A 232 -14.17 -4.65 -28.23
CA ASP A 232 -14.58 -4.43 -29.61
C ASP A 232 -15.17 -3.02 -29.70
N SER A 233 -14.48 -2.16 -30.43
CA SER A 233 -14.72 -0.72 -30.53
C SER A 233 -16.01 -0.35 -31.30
N THR A 234 -16.98 -1.26 -31.37
CA THR A 234 -18.18 -1.14 -32.22
C THR A 234 -19.50 -1.05 -31.45
N GLU A 235 -19.51 -1.15 -30.12
CA GLU A 235 -20.77 -1.05 -29.33
C GLU A 235 -20.96 0.27 -28.56
N PHE A 236 -20.02 1.22 -28.64
CA PHE A 236 -20.21 2.56 -28.06
C PHE A 236 -20.84 3.50 -29.09
N GLU A 237 -22.04 3.16 -29.54
CA GLU A 237 -22.90 4.15 -30.20
C GLU A 237 -23.35 5.19 -29.16
N GLU A 238 -23.22 6.44 -29.57
CA GLU A 238 -23.72 7.68 -28.96
C GLU A 238 -25.03 7.48 -28.18
N ASN A 239 -24.93 7.22 -26.88
CA ASN A 239 -25.99 7.54 -25.93
C ASN A 239 -25.38 8.25 -24.73
N ASP A 240 -25.66 9.54 -24.69
CA ASP A 240 -25.42 10.48 -23.61
C ASP A 240 -26.02 9.97 -22.28
N ASP A 241 -25.15 9.60 -21.35
CA ASP A 241 -25.25 9.82 -19.89
C ASP A 241 -24.19 8.97 -19.18
N TYR A 242 -22.91 9.32 -19.36
CA TYR A 242 -21.86 8.73 -18.51
C TYR A 242 -22.03 9.29 -17.11
N LEU A 243 -22.57 8.46 -16.21
CA LEU A 243 -22.64 8.75 -14.79
C LEU A 243 -21.21 8.77 -14.25
N TYR A 244 -20.59 9.95 -14.22
CA TYR A 244 -19.26 10.10 -13.65
C TYR A 244 -19.31 9.66 -12.18
N ILE A 245 -18.43 8.75 -11.80
CA ILE A 245 -18.24 8.40 -10.40
C ILE A 245 -17.73 9.66 -9.69
N MET A 246 -18.59 10.22 -8.85
CA MET A 246 -18.27 11.33 -7.96
C MET A 246 -18.06 10.74 -6.58
N ILE A 247 -16.87 10.91 -6.02
CA ILE A 247 -16.56 10.50 -4.65
C ILE A 247 -16.81 11.69 -3.74
N GLY A 248 -17.79 11.56 -2.84
CA GLY A 248 -18.11 12.50 -1.78
C GLY A 248 -17.53 12.08 -0.42
N ILE A 249 -17.61 12.97 0.58
CA ILE A 249 -17.22 12.63 1.97
C ILE A 249 -18.28 11.73 2.62
N GLU A 250 -19.53 11.88 2.19
CA GLU A 250 -20.67 11.07 2.57
C GLU A 250 -20.48 9.59 2.27
N ASP A 251 -19.68 9.23 1.28
CA ASP A 251 -19.33 7.84 0.94
C ASP A 251 -18.47 7.16 2.02
N PHE A 252 -17.90 7.95 2.95
CA PHE A 252 -17.06 7.47 4.06
C PHE A 252 -17.77 7.53 5.41
N LYS A 253 -19.06 7.89 5.46
CA LYS A 253 -19.81 7.85 6.73
C LYS A 253 -20.20 6.42 7.02
N PRO A 254 -19.73 5.79 8.11
CA PRO A 254 -20.32 4.54 8.55
C PRO A 254 -21.80 4.80 8.81
N GLU A 255 -22.68 4.00 8.20
CA GLU A 255 -24.08 3.98 8.63
C GLU A 255 -24.07 3.70 10.13
N LEU A 256 -24.62 4.64 10.90
CA LEU A 256 -24.85 4.44 12.33
C LEU A 256 -25.88 3.31 12.45
N ILE A 257 -25.39 2.08 12.65
CA ILE A 257 -26.20 0.93 13.05
C ILE A 257 -26.61 1.10 14.52
#